data_AF-A0A537I9F7-F1
#
_entry.id   AF-A0A537I9F7-F1
#
_cell.length_a   1.000
_cell.length_b   1.000
_cell.length_c   1.000
_cell.angle_alpha   90.00
_cell.angle_beta   90.00
_cell.angle_gamma   90.00
#
_symmetry.space_group_name_H-M   'P 1'
#
loop_
_entity.id
_entity.type
_entity.pdbx_description
1 polymer ?
#
loop_
_entity_poly.entity_id
_entity_poly.type
_entity_poly.pdbx_seq_one_letter_code
_entity_poly.pdbx_strand_id
1 'polypeptide(L)'
;MLFTKLARLIIRHNRAVFVIWLVALVLSIPAILQVQSVIVYNETAFNPKNSESSLAQNIVSNEFSIDQGSSVIVVITASDIRGNDVRDFTLALNRTLHNDGKLSNINNITSIYDIYSQLLLGYTSVVHLQLYETKNATTLASNIEFGVPSTYVSQWISLVNSGSGTIDQAQLAAYNGQAYNSSWPIVSAQTPTAYQSVAFNY
;
A
#
# COMPACT_ATOMS: atom_id res chain seq x y z
N MET A 1 -38.11 63.69 27.91
CA MET A 1 -38.80 64.52 26.89
C MET A 1 -38.63 64.01 25.44
N LEU A 2 -37.53 63.33 25.09
CA LEU A 2 -37.29 62.85 23.72
C LEU A 2 -38.23 61.67 23.35
N PHE A 3 -38.34 60.66 24.22
CA PHE A 3 -39.26 59.52 24.02
C PHE A 3 -40.74 59.94 23.99
N THR A 4 -41.15 60.98 24.73
CA THR A 4 -42.53 61.48 24.72
C THR A 4 -42.86 62.33 23.50
N LYS A 5 -41.85 62.92 22.84
CA LYS A 5 -42.01 63.55 21.52
C LYS A 5 -42.07 62.50 20.41
N LEU A 6 -41.23 61.46 20.48
CA LEU A 6 -41.24 60.32 19.55
C LEU A 6 -42.58 59.58 19.58
N ALA A 7 -43.09 59.29 20.79
CA ALA A 7 -44.37 58.59 20.97
C ALA A 7 -45.55 59.38 20.38
N ARG A 8 -45.61 60.71 20.57
CA ARG A 8 -46.65 61.55 19.95
C ARG A 8 -46.54 61.59 18.42
N LEU A 9 -45.33 61.58 17.87
CA LEU A 9 -45.10 61.55 16.42
C LEU A 9 -45.56 60.21 15.80
N ILE A 10 -45.31 59.11 16.51
CA ILE A 10 -45.77 57.77 16.14
C ILE A 10 -47.31 57.67 16.21
N ILE A 11 -47.94 58.21 17.25
CA ILE A 11 -49.40 58.21 17.39
C ILE A 11 -50.07 59.05 16.28
N ARG A 12 -49.49 60.22 15.95
CA ARG A 12 -50.04 61.15 14.95
C ARG A 12 -49.90 60.64 13.51
N HIS A 13 -48.84 59.90 13.19
CA HIS A 13 -48.56 59.38 11.84
C HIS A 13 -48.49 57.84 11.84
N ASN A 14 -49.37 57.19 12.58
CA ASN A 14 -49.41 55.75 12.79
C ASN A 14 -49.35 54.93 11.47
N ARG A 15 -50.07 55.36 10.43
CA ARG A 15 -50.06 54.71 9.11
C ARG A 15 -48.69 54.81 8.41
N ALA A 16 -48.03 55.96 8.49
CA ALA A 16 -46.72 56.15 7.86
C ALA A 16 -45.62 55.35 8.58
N VAL A 17 -45.66 55.32 9.92
CA VAL A 17 -44.72 54.51 10.70
C VAL A 17 -44.90 53.03 10.43
N PHE A 18 -46.15 52.56 10.29
CA PHE A 18 -46.43 51.17 9.94
C PHE A 18 -45.90 50.80 8.55
N VAL A 19 -46.07 51.67 7.55
CA VAL A 19 -45.54 51.44 6.19
C VAL A 19 -44.01 51.39 6.18
N ILE A 20 -43.33 52.28 6.90
CA ILE A 20 -41.86 52.27 7.02
C ILE A 20 -41.38 50.96 7.67
N TRP A 21 -42.07 50.48 8.70
CA TRP A 21 -41.76 49.21 9.35
C TRP A 21 -41.97 48.02 8.41
N LEU A 22 -43.04 48.04 7.62
CA LEU A 22 -43.34 46.99 6.65
C LEU A 22 -42.30 46.97 5.52
N VAL A 23 -41.87 48.14 5.04
CA VAL A 23 -40.78 48.27 4.07
C VAL A 23 -39.46 47.76 4.65
N ALA A 24 -39.12 48.10 5.89
CA ALA A 24 -37.93 47.60 6.57
C ALA A 24 -37.94 46.07 6.72
N LEU A 25 -39.11 45.49 7.00
CA LEU A 25 -39.27 44.03 7.10
C LEU A 25 -39.08 43.36 5.74
N VAL A 26 -39.71 43.90 4.68
CA VAL A 26 -39.55 43.38 3.30
C VAL A 26 -38.10 43.48 2.84
N LEU A 27 -37.40 44.60 3.12
CA LEU A 27 -35.98 44.76 2.80
C LEU A 27 -35.06 43.85 3.63
N SER A 28 -35.52 43.35 4.79
CA SER A 28 -34.76 42.40 5.61
C SER A 28 -34.84 40.96 5.09
N ILE A 29 -35.84 40.62 4.26
CA ILE A 29 -35.99 39.29 3.66
C ILE A 29 -34.74 38.85 2.87
N PRO A 30 -34.20 39.63 1.90
CA PRO A 30 -33.00 39.22 1.18
C PRO A 30 -31.77 39.06 2.08
N ALA A 31 -31.67 39.84 3.16
CA ALA A 31 -30.58 39.71 4.13
C ALA A 31 -30.69 38.39 4.90
N ILE A 32 -31.89 37.99 5.34
CA ILE A 32 -32.12 36.71 6.03
C ILE A 32 -31.84 35.52 5.11
N LEU A 33 -32.17 35.62 3.82
CA LEU A 33 -31.87 34.58 2.85
C LEU A 33 -30.35 34.40 2.64
N GLN A 34 -29.54 35.44 2.85
CA GLN A 34 -28.08 35.35 2.79
C GLN A 34 -27.45 34.78 4.07
N VAL A 35 -28.14 34.81 5.22
CA VAL A 35 -27.61 34.33 6.51
C VAL A 35 -27.23 32.85 6.44
N GLN A 36 -27.97 32.02 5.70
CA GLN A 36 -27.63 30.60 5.54
C GLN A 36 -26.28 30.37 4.82
N SER A 37 -25.79 31.37 4.07
CA SER A 37 -24.50 31.28 3.37
C SER A 37 -23.28 31.70 4.20
N VAL A 38 -23.49 32.29 5.40
CA VAL A 38 -22.41 32.89 6.20
C VAL A 38 -22.30 32.29 7.60
N ILE A 39 -23.18 31.37 8.00
CA ILE A 39 -23.00 30.60 9.24
C ILE A 39 -21.94 29.54 9.00
N VAL A 40 -20.68 29.93 9.18
CA VAL A 40 -19.55 29.02 9.23
C VAL A 40 -19.54 28.39 10.63
N TYR A 41 -20.13 27.21 10.79
CA TYR A 41 -19.90 26.35 11.97
C TYR A 41 -18.48 25.79 11.90
N ASN A 42 -17.49 26.62 12.18
CA ASN A 42 -16.11 26.20 12.32
C ASN A 42 -15.67 26.57 13.72
N GLU A 43 -15.26 25.57 14.51
CA GLU A 43 -14.83 25.77 15.90
C GLU A 43 -13.64 26.74 16.01
N THR A 44 -12.90 26.94 14.92
CA THR A 44 -11.80 27.92 14.84
C THR A 44 -12.25 29.36 14.60
N ALA A 45 -13.52 29.62 14.22
CA ALA A 45 -14.03 30.95 13.94
C ALA A 45 -14.09 31.86 15.17
N PHE A 46 -14.09 31.28 16.38
CA PHE A 46 -14.06 32.01 17.64
C PHE A 46 -12.63 32.33 18.12
N ASN A 47 -11.60 31.79 17.47
CA ASN A 47 -10.21 32.02 17.87
C ASN A 47 -9.71 33.35 17.26
N PRO A 48 -9.18 34.30 18.06
CA PRO A 48 -8.62 35.53 17.52
C PRO A 48 -7.53 35.23 16.50
N LYS A 49 -7.55 35.93 15.35
CA LYS A 49 -6.57 35.73 14.27
C LYS A 49 -5.11 35.98 14.71
N ASN A 50 -4.92 36.69 15.82
CA ASN A 50 -3.64 37.00 16.45
C ASN A 50 -3.27 36.06 17.60
N SER A 51 -4.05 35.00 17.88
CA SER A 51 -3.65 34.01 18.88
C SER A 51 -2.44 33.21 18.40
N GLU A 52 -1.59 32.76 19.32
CA GLU A 52 -0.44 31.90 18.99
C GLU A 52 -0.88 30.63 18.25
N SER A 53 -2.04 30.08 18.58
CA SER A 53 -2.61 28.93 17.89
C SER A 53 -2.98 29.24 16.43
N SER A 54 -3.55 30.42 16.14
CA SER A 54 -3.85 30.86 14.78
C SER A 54 -2.58 31.09 13.97
N LEU A 55 -1.54 31.66 14.59
CA LEU A 55 -0.22 31.86 13.96
C LEU A 55 0.48 30.53 13.67
N ALA A 56 0.51 29.60 14.64
CA ALA A 56 1.07 28.27 14.47
C ALA A 56 0.35 27.50 13.36
N GLN A 57 -0.98 27.53 13.33
CA GLN A 57 -1.77 26.89 12.28
C GLN A 57 -1.46 27.47 10.90
N ASN A 58 -1.24 28.80 10.81
CA ASN A 58 -0.89 29.46 9.56
C ASN A 58 0.52 29.08 9.07
N ILE A 59 1.49 28.99 9.98
CA ILE A 59 2.84 28.48 9.67
C ILE A 59 2.76 27.03 9.17
N VAL A 60 2.06 26.16 9.89
CA VAL A 60 1.92 24.75 9.51
C VAL A 60 1.23 24.61 8.15
N SER A 61 0.17 25.39 7.90
CA SER A 61 -0.56 25.38 6.63
C SER A 61 0.32 25.85 5.46
N ASN A 62 1.13 26.89 5.66
CA ASN A 62 1.98 27.46 4.61
C ASN A 62 3.20 26.59 4.30
N GLU A 63 3.84 26.03 5.32
CA GLU A 63 5.09 25.27 5.16
C GLU A 63 4.87 23.83 4.71
N PHE A 64 3.79 23.19 5.17
CA PHE A 64 3.57 21.77 4.91
C PHE A 64 2.48 21.51 3.86
N SER A 65 1.85 22.55 3.30
CA SER A 65 0.69 22.43 2.41
C SER A 65 -0.34 21.42 2.94
N ILE A 66 -0.47 21.36 4.27
CA ILE A 66 -1.47 20.52 4.92
C ILE A 66 -2.77 21.28 4.75
N ASP A 67 -3.43 21.03 3.61
CA ASP A 67 -4.86 21.25 3.53
C ASP A 67 -5.45 20.45 4.69
N GLN A 68 -6.02 21.16 5.66
CA GLN A 68 -6.91 20.56 6.65
C GLN A 68 -8.19 20.10 5.92
N GLY A 69 -8.04 19.14 5.01
CA GLY A 69 -9.16 18.39 4.48
C GLY A 69 -9.86 17.76 5.68
N SER A 70 -11.19 17.85 5.71
CA SER A 70 -11.97 17.20 6.75
C SER A 70 -11.69 15.70 6.70
N SER A 71 -11.04 15.18 7.74
CA SER A 71 -10.83 13.75 7.90
C SER A 71 -11.96 13.16 8.72
N VAL A 72 -12.42 11.98 8.31
CA VAL A 72 -13.44 11.22 9.05
C VAL A 72 -12.82 9.89 9.42
N ILE A 73 -12.82 9.59 10.71
CA ILE A 73 -12.42 8.28 11.23
C ILE A 73 -13.69 7.47 11.46
N VAL A 74 -13.79 6.33 10.78
CA VAL A 74 -14.86 5.36 10.98
C VAL A 74 -14.33 4.26 11.89
N VAL A 75 -14.93 4.12 13.07
CA VAL A 75 -14.58 3.06 14.03
C VAL A 75 -15.60 1.93 13.91
N ILE A 76 -15.12 0.73 13.57
CA ILE A 76 -15.93 -0.48 13.48
C ILE A 76 -15.85 -1.20 14.81
N THR A 77 -17.00 -1.48 15.43
CA THR A 77 -17.09 -2.16 16.74
C THR A 77 -17.85 -3.47 16.59
N ALA A 78 -17.35 -4.51 17.27
CA ALA A 78 -17.94 -5.84 17.32
C ALA A 78 -17.51 -6.55 18.62
N SER A 79 -18.16 -7.66 18.97
CA SER A 79 -17.78 -8.48 20.14
C SER A 79 -16.41 -9.16 19.95
N ASP A 80 -16.08 -9.58 18.74
CA ASP A 80 -14.73 -9.98 18.34
C ASP A 80 -14.35 -9.28 17.03
N ILE A 81 -13.41 -8.34 17.12
CA ILE A 81 -12.93 -7.56 15.96
C ILE A 81 -12.01 -8.36 15.02
N ARG A 82 -11.60 -9.57 15.42
CA ARG A 82 -10.71 -10.44 14.63
C ARG A 82 -11.49 -11.42 13.75
N GLY A 83 -12.82 -11.41 13.85
CA GLY A 83 -13.68 -12.29 13.08
C GLY A 83 -13.62 -12.02 11.58
N ASN A 84 -13.87 -13.08 10.78
CA ASN A 84 -13.92 -12.97 9.32
C ASN A 84 -15.05 -12.04 8.87
N ASP A 85 -16.16 -11.99 9.62
CA ASP A 85 -17.29 -11.09 9.39
C ASP A 85 -16.87 -9.62 9.46
N VAL A 86 -16.12 -9.22 10.48
CA VAL A 86 -15.61 -7.84 10.63
C VAL A 86 -14.62 -7.50 9.52
N ARG A 87 -13.74 -8.44 9.15
CA ARG A 87 -12.83 -8.29 8.01
C ARG A 87 -13.61 -8.06 6.72
N ASP A 88 -14.53 -8.95 6.40
CA ASP A 88 -15.27 -8.93 5.13
C ASP A 88 -16.15 -7.67 5.04
N PHE A 89 -16.76 -7.26 6.14
CA PHE A 89 -17.45 -5.97 6.25
C PHE A 89 -16.52 -4.78 5.98
N THR A 90 -15.34 -4.74 6.62
CA THR A 90 -14.39 -3.63 6.45
C THR A 90 -13.89 -3.53 5.01
N LEU A 91 -13.56 -4.67 4.39
CA LEU A 91 -13.14 -4.73 2.99
C LEU A 91 -14.28 -4.32 2.04
N ALA A 92 -15.50 -4.78 2.29
CA ALA A 92 -16.67 -4.40 1.51
C ALA A 92 -16.98 -2.90 1.64
N LEU A 93 -16.91 -2.34 2.85
CA LEU A 93 -17.07 -0.92 3.10
C LEU A 93 -16.00 -0.12 2.34
N ASN A 94 -14.73 -0.48 2.48
CA ASN A 94 -13.62 0.20 1.81
C ASN A 94 -13.81 0.20 0.29
N ARG A 95 -14.17 -0.96 -0.28
CA ARG A 95 -14.47 -1.10 -1.71
C ARG A 95 -15.68 -0.27 -2.13
N THR A 96 -16.74 -0.24 -1.32
CA THR A 96 -17.95 0.52 -1.64
C THR A 96 -17.66 2.02 -1.67
N LEU A 97 -16.92 2.53 -0.68
CA LEU A 97 -16.54 3.93 -0.61
C LEU A 97 -15.67 4.36 -1.80
N HIS A 98 -14.71 3.54 -2.22
CA HIS A 98 -13.88 3.83 -3.40
C HIS A 98 -14.65 3.81 -4.72
N ASN A 99 -15.69 3.00 -4.83
CA ASN A 99 -16.47 2.85 -6.07
C ASN A 99 -17.72 3.74 -6.10
N ASP A 100 -18.02 4.48 -5.04
CA ASP A 100 -19.17 5.37 -5.00
C ASP A 100 -18.84 6.68 -5.73
N GLY A 101 -19.36 6.82 -6.95
CA GLY A 101 -19.19 8.02 -7.78
C GLY A 101 -19.80 9.29 -7.18
N LYS A 102 -20.60 9.20 -6.11
CA LYS A 102 -21.09 10.37 -5.36
C LYS A 102 -20.04 10.96 -4.42
N LEU A 103 -19.01 10.19 -4.08
CA LEU A 103 -17.90 10.60 -3.20
C LEU A 103 -16.75 11.22 -4.03
N SER A 104 -17.06 12.19 -4.88
CA SER A 104 -16.09 12.78 -5.82
C SER A 104 -15.03 13.67 -5.18
N ASN A 105 -15.24 14.09 -3.93
CA ASN A 105 -14.37 15.04 -3.21
C ASN A 105 -13.52 14.36 -2.12
N ILE A 106 -13.34 13.04 -2.18
CA ILE A 106 -12.48 12.30 -1.25
C ILE A 106 -11.15 12.03 -1.91
N ASN A 107 -10.07 12.59 -1.35
CA ASN A 107 -8.72 12.42 -1.89
C ASN A 107 -8.17 11.01 -1.63
N ASN A 108 -8.47 10.43 -0.46
CA ASN A 108 -7.94 9.14 -0.07
C ASN A 108 -8.86 8.45 0.95
N ILE A 109 -9.01 7.13 0.82
CA ILE A 109 -9.72 6.27 1.76
C ILE A 109 -8.74 5.15 2.13
N THR A 110 -8.43 5.03 3.43
CA THR A 110 -7.49 4.02 3.91
C THR A 110 -8.16 3.19 5.00
N SER A 111 -8.06 1.87 4.89
CA SER A 111 -8.43 0.91 5.92
C SER A 111 -7.21 0.24 6.53
N ILE A 112 -7.39 -0.41 7.69
CA ILE A 112 -6.33 -1.20 8.32
C ILE A 112 -5.81 -2.32 7.41
N TYR A 113 -6.67 -2.88 6.56
CA TYR A 113 -6.32 -3.96 5.64
C TYR A 113 -5.45 -3.48 4.47
N ASP A 114 -5.54 -2.22 4.08
CA ASP A 114 -4.66 -1.65 3.06
C ASP A 114 -3.20 -1.58 3.58
N ILE A 115 -3.04 -1.18 4.84
CA ILE A 115 -1.74 -1.16 5.53
C ILE A 115 -1.18 -2.58 5.63
N TYR A 116 -2.00 -3.55 6.07
CA TYR A 116 -1.59 -4.96 6.12
C TYR A 116 -1.21 -5.52 4.75
N SER A 117 -1.96 -5.18 3.70
CA SER A 117 -1.67 -5.59 2.32
C SER A 117 -0.32 -5.06 1.85
N GLN A 118 -0.02 -3.79 2.10
CA GLN A 118 1.28 -3.18 1.76
C GLN A 118 2.44 -3.87 2.49
N LEU A 119 2.26 -4.17 3.78
CA LEU A 119 3.26 -4.90 4.56
C LEU A 119 3.51 -6.31 3.99
N LEU A 120 2.43 -7.03 3.67
CA LEU A 120 2.51 -8.37 3.06
C LEU A 120 3.21 -8.34 1.70
N LEU A 121 2.90 -7.37 0.85
CA LEU A 121 3.57 -7.19 -0.44
C LEU A 121 5.06 -6.87 -0.27
N GLY A 122 5.41 -6.01 0.68
CA GLY A 122 6.80 -5.72 1.02
C GLY A 122 7.55 -6.97 1.49
N TYR A 123 6.97 -7.72 2.43
CA TYR A 123 7.59 -8.93 2.96
C TYR A 123 7.73 -10.03 1.90
N THR A 124 6.66 -10.29 1.14
CA THR A 124 6.66 -11.33 0.10
C THR A 124 7.64 -11.02 -1.03
N SER A 125 7.86 -9.77 -1.40
CA SER A 125 8.85 -9.44 -2.43
C SER A 125 10.28 -9.81 -2.02
N VAL A 126 10.65 -9.56 -0.76
CA VAL A 126 11.96 -9.92 -0.21
C VAL A 126 12.10 -11.44 -0.05
N VAL A 127 11.12 -12.09 0.56
CA VAL A 127 11.16 -13.55 0.78
C VAL A 127 11.14 -14.32 -0.54
N HIS A 128 10.41 -13.84 -1.55
CA HIS A 128 10.38 -14.46 -2.87
C HIS A 128 11.77 -14.49 -3.52
N LEU A 129 12.50 -13.36 -3.48
CA LEU A 129 13.86 -13.28 -4.00
C LEU A 129 14.79 -14.26 -3.28
N GLN A 130 14.78 -14.25 -1.95
CA GLN A 130 15.64 -15.12 -1.13
C GLN A 130 15.36 -16.61 -1.37
N LEU A 131 14.09 -16.99 -1.55
CA LEU A 131 13.71 -18.36 -1.88
C LEU A 131 14.24 -18.78 -3.25
N TYR A 132 14.22 -17.87 -4.23
CA TYR A 132 14.77 -18.14 -5.56
C TYR A 132 16.29 -18.32 -5.52
N GLU A 133 17.00 -17.44 -4.82
CA GLU A 133 18.44 -17.54 -4.62
C GLU A 133 18.83 -18.82 -3.89
N THR A 134 18.12 -19.16 -2.81
CA THR A 134 18.33 -20.38 -2.04
C THR A 134 18.09 -21.61 -2.92
N LYS A 135 16.99 -21.64 -3.69
CA LYS A 135 16.71 -22.75 -4.63
C LYS A 135 17.84 -22.94 -5.64
N ASN A 136 18.35 -21.85 -6.21
CA ASN A 136 19.45 -21.92 -7.18
C ASN A 136 20.74 -22.41 -6.54
N ALA A 137 21.08 -21.90 -5.35
CA ALA A 137 22.25 -22.34 -4.60
C ALA A 137 22.16 -23.83 -4.21
N THR A 138 21.00 -24.29 -3.72
CA THR A 138 20.76 -25.71 -3.40
C THR A 138 20.83 -26.59 -4.65
N THR A 139 20.26 -26.13 -5.77
CA THR A 139 20.33 -26.88 -7.05
C THR A 139 21.76 -27.01 -7.52
N LEU A 140 22.55 -25.92 -7.45
CA LEU A 140 23.96 -25.93 -7.80
C LEU A 140 24.78 -26.85 -6.88
N ALA A 141 24.60 -26.73 -5.55
CA ALA A 141 25.28 -27.57 -4.58
C ALA A 141 24.96 -29.06 -4.80
N SER A 142 23.69 -29.39 -5.06
CA SER A 142 23.27 -30.76 -5.39
C SER A 142 23.88 -31.26 -6.70
N ASN A 143 24.05 -30.39 -7.71
CA ASN A 143 24.69 -30.76 -8.96
C ASN A 143 26.19 -31.01 -8.77
N ILE A 144 26.89 -30.15 -8.01
CA ILE A 144 28.31 -30.34 -7.71
C ILE A 144 28.53 -31.64 -6.93
N GLU A 145 27.73 -31.89 -5.89
CA GLU A 145 27.89 -33.05 -5.01
C GLU A 145 27.52 -34.38 -5.71
N PHE A 146 26.40 -34.42 -6.43
CA PHE A 146 25.83 -35.68 -6.94
C PHE A 146 25.74 -35.75 -8.47
N GLY A 147 25.73 -34.62 -9.16
CA GLY A 147 25.66 -34.54 -10.63
C GLY A 147 26.95 -35.01 -11.30
N VAL A 148 28.11 -34.62 -10.76
CA VAL A 148 29.42 -35.02 -11.31
C VAL A 148 29.63 -36.55 -11.17
N PRO A 149 29.48 -37.17 -9.98
CA PRO A 149 29.65 -38.61 -9.85
C PRO A 149 28.59 -39.41 -10.62
N SER A 150 27.34 -38.95 -10.65
CA SER A 150 26.27 -39.66 -11.39
C SER A 150 26.50 -39.66 -12.90
N THR A 151 26.99 -38.55 -13.46
CA THR A 151 27.35 -38.46 -14.89
C THR A 151 28.50 -39.41 -15.20
N TYR A 152 29.56 -39.39 -14.38
CA TYR A 152 30.69 -40.31 -14.52
C TYR A 152 30.27 -41.77 -14.48
N VAL A 153 29.54 -42.17 -13.44
CA VAL A 153 29.07 -43.55 -13.27
C VAL A 153 28.17 -43.97 -14.43
N SER A 154 27.29 -43.08 -14.92
CA SER A 154 26.43 -43.39 -16.06
C SER A 154 27.23 -43.66 -17.34
N GLN A 155 28.25 -42.85 -17.64
CA GLN A 155 29.13 -43.09 -18.79
C GLN A 155 29.93 -44.38 -18.61
N TRP A 156 30.47 -44.60 -17.41
CA TRP A 156 31.24 -45.80 -17.09
C TRP A 156 30.41 -47.07 -17.25
N ILE A 157 29.19 -47.11 -16.70
CA ILE A 157 28.27 -48.24 -16.83
C ILE A 157 27.95 -48.50 -18.31
N SER A 158 27.72 -47.44 -19.10
CA SER A 158 27.46 -47.57 -20.54
C SER A 158 28.64 -48.22 -21.28
N LEU A 159 29.88 -47.83 -20.95
CA LEU A 159 31.09 -48.39 -21.56
C LEU A 159 31.31 -49.86 -21.17
N VAL A 160 31.09 -50.19 -19.90
CA VAL A 160 31.23 -51.57 -19.41
C VAL A 160 30.16 -52.49 -20.00
N ASN A 161 28.90 -52.04 -20.04
CA ASN A 161 27.80 -52.83 -20.59
C ASN A 161 27.86 -53.02 -22.11
N SER A 162 28.56 -52.14 -22.83
CA SER A 162 28.78 -52.27 -24.28
C SER A 162 30.09 -53.02 -24.62
N GLY A 163 30.91 -53.31 -23.62
CA GLY A 163 32.21 -53.99 -23.75
C GLY A 163 32.13 -55.52 -23.76
N SER A 164 33.29 -56.17 -23.91
CA SER A 164 33.41 -57.63 -23.78
C SER A 164 33.35 -58.06 -22.31
N GLY A 165 32.68 -59.19 -22.01
CA GLY A 165 32.43 -59.67 -20.64
C GLY A 165 33.66 -60.03 -19.80
N THR A 166 34.88 -60.01 -20.37
CA THR A 166 36.13 -60.20 -19.64
C THR A 166 36.86 -58.86 -19.55
N ILE A 167 36.97 -58.31 -18.33
CA ILE A 167 37.64 -57.03 -18.06
C ILE A 167 38.99 -57.35 -17.42
N ASP A 168 40.08 -57.05 -18.12
CA ASP A 168 41.42 -57.05 -17.54
C ASP A 168 41.80 -55.66 -16.99
N GLN A 169 42.97 -55.56 -16.35
CA GLN A 169 43.42 -54.31 -15.73
C GLN A 169 43.66 -53.18 -16.75
N ALA A 170 44.05 -53.51 -17.99
CA ALA A 170 44.26 -52.53 -19.04
C ALA A 170 42.92 -52.01 -19.59
N GLN A 171 41.94 -52.90 -19.75
CA GLN A 171 40.59 -52.59 -20.19
C GLN A 171 39.87 -51.71 -19.16
N LEU A 172 40.03 -52.00 -17.86
CA LEU A 172 39.49 -51.17 -16.78
C LEU A 172 40.06 -49.75 -16.79
N ALA A 173 41.37 -49.62 -16.98
CA ALA A 173 42.02 -48.31 -17.10
C ALA A 173 41.53 -47.53 -18.34
N ALA A 174 41.33 -48.23 -19.46
CA ALA A 174 40.78 -47.64 -20.68
C ALA A 174 39.34 -47.14 -20.48
N TYR A 175 38.47 -47.92 -19.83
CA TYR A 175 37.09 -47.51 -19.53
C TYR A 175 37.01 -46.32 -18.58
N ASN A 176 37.86 -46.28 -17.54
CA ASN A 176 37.94 -45.11 -16.65
C ASN A 176 38.37 -43.85 -17.40
N GLY A 177 39.39 -43.94 -18.27
CA GLY A 177 39.84 -42.81 -19.08
C GLY A 177 38.79 -42.32 -20.08
N GLN A 178 38.06 -43.24 -20.71
CA GLN A 178 36.96 -42.92 -21.63
C GLN A 178 35.76 -42.32 -20.91
N ALA A 179 35.37 -42.87 -19.75
CA ALA A 179 34.29 -42.35 -18.92
C ALA A 179 34.62 -40.92 -18.43
N TYR A 180 35.86 -40.68 -18.00
CA TYR A 180 36.32 -39.35 -17.61
C TYR A 180 36.21 -38.34 -18.77
N ASN A 181 36.77 -38.68 -19.93
CA ASN A 181 36.77 -37.79 -21.11
C ASN A 181 35.36 -37.51 -21.67
N SER A 182 34.45 -38.49 -21.59
CA SER A 182 33.07 -38.36 -22.09
C SER A 182 32.13 -37.64 -21.12
N SER A 183 32.37 -37.77 -19.82
CA SER A 183 31.58 -37.08 -18.78
C SER A 183 31.93 -35.59 -18.71
N TRP A 184 33.17 -35.25 -19.03
CA TRP A 184 33.70 -33.90 -18.85
C TRP A 184 32.93 -32.80 -19.61
N PRO A 185 32.63 -32.92 -20.92
CA PRO A 185 31.86 -31.90 -21.63
C PRO A 185 30.44 -31.72 -21.09
N ILE A 186 29.84 -32.79 -20.55
CA ILE A 186 28.48 -32.78 -19.99
C ILE A 186 28.48 -32.01 -18.67
N VAL A 187 29.45 -32.30 -17.79
CA VAL A 187 29.59 -31.61 -16.52
C VAL A 187 29.94 -30.14 -16.74
N SER A 188 30.90 -29.82 -17.62
CA SER A 188 31.31 -28.43 -17.86
C SER A 188 30.20 -27.56 -18.42
N ALA A 189 29.28 -28.13 -19.23
CA ALA A 189 28.13 -27.42 -19.76
C ALA A 189 27.07 -27.10 -18.69
N GLN A 190 27.05 -27.84 -17.58
CA GLN A 190 26.07 -27.69 -16.50
C GLN A 190 26.64 -26.94 -15.29
N THR A 191 27.96 -26.87 -15.16
CA THR A 191 28.65 -26.14 -14.08
C THR A 191 28.96 -24.70 -14.52
N PRO A 192 28.44 -23.66 -13.81
CA PRO A 192 28.79 -22.28 -14.10
C PRO A 192 30.30 -22.04 -13.95
N THR A 193 30.87 -21.18 -14.81
CA THR A 193 32.31 -20.94 -14.91
C THR A 193 33.00 -20.63 -13.57
N ALA A 194 32.32 -19.92 -12.67
CA ALA A 194 32.85 -19.57 -11.35
C ALA A 194 33.08 -20.79 -10.43
N TYR A 195 32.34 -21.89 -10.64
CA TYR A 195 32.40 -23.09 -9.81
C TYR A 195 33.13 -24.25 -10.47
N GLN A 196 33.58 -24.06 -11.72
CA GLN A 196 34.35 -25.05 -12.45
C GLN A 196 35.60 -25.45 -11.66
N SER A 197 36.40 -24.52 -11.17
CA SER A 197 37.59 -24.86 -10.38
C SER A 197 37.30 -25.68 -9.11
N VAL A 198 36.15 -25.47 -8.47
CA VAL A 198 35.76 -26.22 -7.26
C VAL A 198 35.20 -27.60 -7.62
N ALA A 199 34.34 -27.67 -8.64
CA ALA A 199 33.78 -28.92 -9.14
C ALA A 199 34.86 -29.85 -9.75
N PHE A 200 35.98 -29.28 -10.18
CA PHE A 200 37.03 -29.98 -10.94
C PHE A 200 38.31 -30.25 -10.17
N ASN A 201 38.40 -29.82 -8.91
CA ASN A 201 39.54 -30.11 -8.02
C ASN A 201 39.29 -31.31 -7.09
N TYR A 202 38.19 -32.05 -7.29
CA TYR A 202 37.92 -33.32 -6.61
C TYR A 202 38.51 -34.51 -7.36
#